data_AF-A0A7L4PYT2-F1
#
_entry.id   AF-A0A7L4PYT2-F1
#
_cell.length_a   1.000
_cell.length_b   1.000
_cell.length_c   1.000
_cell.angle_alpha   90.00
_cell.angle_beta   90.00
_cell.angle_gamma   90.00
#
_symmetry.space_group_name_H-M   'P 1'
#
loop_
_entity.id
_entity.type
_entity.pdbx_description
1 polymer ?
#
loop_
_entity_poly.entity_id
_entity_poly.type
_entity_poly.pdbx_seq_one_letter_code
_entity_poly.pdbx_strand_id
1 'polypeptide(L)'
;RVNALASFSYALGWMDAGICLGLLSSCGCGIPVPATPEPHSGDGNGTLREKTSRYHALLSRALGSLESAPEPDTCLSRGGARILLIGEIFRARGAGLESAGDDEGALVSFSYGFGWLDAGVRNGLFRVALNRELFTI
;
A
#
# COMPACT_ATOMS: atom_id res chain seq x y z
N ARG A 1 10.87 4.97 -15.06
CA ARG A 1 11.25 4.01 -13.99
C ARG A 1 10.39 4.18 -12.74
N VAL A 2 10.39 5.35 -12.09
CA VAL A 2 9.65 5.59 -10.83
C VAL A 2 8.15 5.26 -10.89
N ASN A 3 7.46 5.61 -11.98
CA ASN A 3 6.05 5.22 -12.17
C ASN A 3 5.85 3.70 -12.29
N ALA A 4 6.75 3.00 -12.98
CA ALA A 4 6.67 1.54 -13.11
C ALA A 4 6.89 0.84 -11.77
N LEU A 5 7.84 1.34 -10.96
CA LEU A 5 8.10 0.85 -9.61
C LEU A 5 6.85 0.99 -8.72
N ALA A 6 6.28 2.20 -8.64
CA ALA A 6 5.07 2.45 -7.86
C ALA A 6 3.89 1.58 -8.32
N SER A 7 3.64 1.49 -9.63
CA SER A 7 2.55 0.67 -10.18
C SER A 7 2.75 -0.83 -9.92
N PHE A 8 3.97 -1.33 -10.03
CA PHE A 8 4.28 -2.73 -9.72
C PHE A 8 4.04 -3.04 -8.23
N SER A 9 4.55 -2.20 -7.33
CA SER A 9 4.36 -2.36 -5.88
C SER A 9 2.89 -2.27 -5.48
N TYR A 10 2.14 -1.34 -6.08
CA TYR A 10 0.69 -1.24 -5.89
C TYR A 10 -0.03 -2.51 -6.33
N ALA A 11 0.25 -3.01 -7.54
CA ALA A 11 -0.37 -4.24 -8.06
C ALA A 11 -0.05 -5.44 -7.17
N LEU A 12 1.18 -5.51 -6.64
CA LEU A 12 1.58 -6.55 -5.70
C LEU A 12 0.79 -6.49 -4.40
N GLY A 13 0.59 -5.30 -3.83
CA GLY A 13 -0.25 -5.12 -2.65
C GLY A 13 -1.68 -5.59 -2.87
N TRP A 14 -2.22 -5.34 -4.07
CA TRP A 14 -3.54 -5.83 -4.50
C TRP A 14 -3.63 -7.36 -4.53
N MET A 15 -2.63 -8.02 -5.13
CA MET A 15 -2.57 -9.49 -5.21
C MET A 15 -2.44 -10.12 -3.83
N ASP A 16 -1.56 -9.59 -2.98
CA ASP A 16 -1.37 -10.13 -1.63
C ASP A 16 -2.61 -9.92 -0.75
N ALA A 17 -3.31 -8.79 -0.90
CA ALA A 17 -4.62 -8.59 -0.26
C ALA A 17 -5.63 -9.64 -0.75
N GLY A 18 -5.69 -9.90 -2.06
CA GLY A 18 -6.55 -10.94 -2.63
C GLY A 18 -6.25 -12.35 -2.09
N ILE A 19 -4.97 -12.71 -1.96
CA ILE A 19 -4.55 -13.97 -1.32
C ILE A 19 -4.96 -13.98 0.15
N CYS A 20 -4.72 -12.88 0.88
CA CYS A 20 -5.06 -12.76 2.30
C CYS A 20 -6.57 -12.91 2.57
N LEU A 21 -7.40 -12.47 1.63
CA LEU A 21 -8.86 -12.61 1.70
C LEU A 21 -9.37 -13.97 1.18
N GLY A 22 -8.48 -14.82 0.66
CA GLY A 22 -8.85 -16.11 0.07
C GLY A 22 -9.49 -16.01 -1.32
N LEU A 23 -9.39 -14.85 -1.99
CA LEU A 23 -9.90 -14.62 -3.34
C LEU A 23 -8.95 -15.16 -4.42
N LEU A 24 -7.66 -15.21 -4.11
CA LEU A 24 -6.60 -15.72 -4.97
C LEU A 24 -5.87 -16.85 -4.25
N SER A 25 -5.40 -17.83 -5.03
CA SER A 25 -4.48 -18.86 -4.55
C SER A 25 -3.13 -18.67 -5.23
N SER A 26 -2.04 -18.90 -4.51
CA SER A 26 -0.67 -18.84 -5.03
C SER A 26 0.07 -20.14 -4.72
N CYS A 27 0.88 -20.61 -5.67
CA CYS A 27 1.72 -21.80 -5.51
C CYS A 27 2.92 -21.57 -4.56
N GLY A 28 3.18 -20.32 -4.17
CA GLY A 28 4.19 -19.94 -3.18
C GLY A 28 3.64 -18.92 -2.18
N CYS A 29 3.99 -19.05 -0.90
CA CYS A 29 3.61 -18.10 0.14
C CYS A 29 4.60 -16.92 0.20
N GLY A 30 4.08 -15.69 0.27
CA GLY A 30 4.85 -14.47 0.48
C GLY A 30 5.73 -14.08 -0.72
N ILE A 31 5.28 -13.11 -1.52
CA ILE A 31 6.17 -12.52 -2.53
C ILE A 31 7.16 -11.60 -1.79
N PRO A 32 8.48 -11.84 -1.91
CA PRO A 32 9.45 -10.91 -1.36
C PRO A 32 9.31 -9.59 -2.12
N VAL A 33 8.89 -8.53 -1.42
CA VAL A 33 9.10 -7.16 -1.90
C VAL A 33 10.61 -7.06 -2.18
N PRO A 34 11.04 -6.72 -3.42
CA PRO A 34 12.45 -6.74 -3.76
C PRO A 34 13.23 -5.90 -2.76
N ALA A 35 14.12 -6.53 -2.01
CA ALA A 35 14.88 -5.90 -0.93
C ALA A 35 16.08 -5.10 -1.45
N THR A 36 16.36 -5.16 -2.76
CA THR A 36 17.57 -4.59 -3.34
C THR A 36 17.23 -3.45 -4.29
N PRO A 37 17.56 -2.20 -3.90
CA PRO A 37 17.72 -1.13 -4.87
C PRO A 37 18.93 -1.48 -5.74
N GLU A 38 18.73 -1.59 -7.04
CA GLU A 38 19.82 -1.47 -8.02
C GLU A 38 20.51 -0.11 -7.79
N PRO A 39 21.85 -0.02 -7.73
CA PRO A 39 22.53 1.24 -7.49
C PRO A 39 22.22 2.28 -8.59
N HIS A 40 21.92 3.51 -8.16
CA HIS A 40 21.43 4.58 -9.02
C HIS A 40 22.56 5.50 -9.51
N SER A 41 22.66 5.61 -10.83
CA SER A 41 23.42 6.66 -11.52
C SER A 41 22.47 7.80 -11.94
N GLY A 42 22.54 8.91 -11.21
CA GLY A 42 22.37 10.28 -11.74
C GLY A 42 20.95 10.82 -12.04
N ASP A 43 20.68 11.97 -11.44
CA ASP A 43 19.85 13.09 -11.97
C ASP A 43 18.30 13.07 -11.82
N GLY A 44 17.73 12.07 -11.12
CA GLY A 44 16.27 11.97 -10.90
C GLY A 44 15.75 12.27 -9.47
N ASN A 45 16.62 12.63 -8.53
CA ASN A 45 16.32 12.59 -7.09
C ASN A 45 15.21 13.57 -6.64
N GLY A 46 15.11 14.76 -7.24
CA GLY A 46 14.07 15.74 -6.88
C GLY A 46 12.66 15.24 -7.19
N THR A 47 12.46 14.71 -8.41
CA THR A 47 11.17 14.17 -8.86
C THR A 47 10.80 12.88 -8.12
N LEU A 48 11.79 12.03 -7.80
CA LEU A 48 11.56 10.83 -6.99
C LEU A 48 11.08 11.21 -5.59
N ARG A 49 11.80 12.09 -4.88
CA ARG A 49 11.45 12.52 -3.53
C ARG A 49 10.09 13.18 -3.46
N GLU A 50 9.78 14.10 -4.39
CA GLU A 50 8.45 14.71 -4.46
C GLU A 50 7.37 13.64 -4.60
N LYS A 51 7.56 12.67 -5.51
CA LYS A 51 6.59 11.60 -5.71
C LYS A 51 6.48 10.69 -4.48
N THR A 52 7.58 10.38 -3.79
CA THR A 52 7.58 9.63 -2.53
C THR A 52 6.75 10.32 -1.47
N SER A 53 6.97 11.62 -1.22
CA SER A 53 6.20 12.37 -0.23
C SER A 53 4.71 12.47 -0.58
N ARG A 54 4.36 12.57 -1.87
CA ARG A 54 2.95 12.49 -2.30
C ARG A 54 2.31 11.14 -1.99
N TYR A 55 3.04 10.03 -2.17
CA TYR A 55 2.52 8.69 -1.85
C TYR A 55 2.44 8.44 -0.34
N HIS A 56 3.35 9.01 0.43
CA HIS A 56 3.24 9.05 1.89
C HIS A 56 1.93 9.73 2.33
N ALA A 57 1.67 10.93 1.79
CA ALA A 57 0.44 11.67 2.07
C ALA A 57 -0.81 10.91 1.60
N LEU A 58 -0.76 10.28 0.42
CA LEU A 58 -1.84 9.45 -0.12
C LEU A 58 -2.21 8.31 0.84
N LEU A 59 -1.23 7.49 1.26
CA LEU A 59 -1.48 6.36 2.15
C LEU A 59 -1.99 6.83 3.51
N SER A 60 -1.42 7.90 4.07
CA SER A 60 -1.83 8.45 5.36
C SER A 60 -3.27 8.96 5.32
N ARG A 61 -3.65 9.67 4.25
CA ARG A 61 -5.02 10.15 4.03
C ARG A 61 -5.99 8.98 3.85
N ALA A 62 -5.60 7.95 3.11
CA ALA A 62 -6.41 6.76 2.91
C ALA A 62 -6.70 6.06 4.25
N LEU A 63 -5.69 5.79 5.08
CA LEU A 63 -5.87 5.19 6.41
C LEU A 63 -6.83 6.00 7.29
N GLY A 64 -6.70 7.33 7.29
CA GLY A 64 -7.60 8.21 8.05
C GLY A 64 -9.01 8.36 7.46
N SER A 65 -9.30 7.76 6.30
CA SER A 65 -10.57 7.89 5.59
C SER A 65 -11.43 6.63 5.59
N LEU A 66 -10.91 5.52 6.14
CA LEU A 66 -11.55 4.21 6.08
C LEU A 66 -12.23 3.85 7.39
N GLU A 67 -13.47 3.41 7.28
CA GLU A 67 -14.22 2.78 8.37
C GLU A 67 -14.56 1.34 8.01
N SER A 68 -14.52 0.43 9.00
CA SER A 68 -14.97 -0.95 8.80
C SER A 68 -16.43 -0.97 8.32
N ALA A 69 -16.69 -1.66 7.20
CA ALA A 69 -18.05 -1.88 6.71
C ALA A 69 -18.71 -3.16 7.28
N PRO A 70 -18.00 -4.29 7.47
CA PRO A 70 -18.58 -5.50 8.03
C PRO A 70 -18.96 -5.36 9.51
N GLU A 71 -19.92 -6.18 9.93
CA GLU A 71 -20.29 -6.35 11.34
C GLU A 71 -19.08 -6.83 12.17
N PRO A 72 -18.90 -6.33 13.41
CA PRO A 72 -17.84 -6.79 14.31
C PRO A 72 -17.80 -8.31 14.49
N ASP A 73 -16.61 -8.83 14.81
CA ASP A 73 -16.34 -10.25 15.10
C ASP A 73 -16.59 -11.27 13.98
N THR A 74 -17.04 -10.83 12.80
CA THR A 74 -17.12 -11.66 11.59
C THR A 74 -15.75 -11.97 10.97
N CYS A 75 -15.69 -12.98 10.09
CA CYS A 75 -14.48 -13.23 9.29
C CYS A 75 -14.09 -12.02 8.42
N LEU A 76 -15.09 -11.30 7.90
CA LEU A 76 -14.88 -10.12 7.06
C LEU A 76 -14.31 -8.95 7.86
N SER A 77 -14.77 -8.71 9.09
CA SER A 77 -14.19 -7.66 9.95
C SER A 77 -12.74 -7.97 10.31
N ARG A 78 -12.40 -9.24 10.57
CA ARG A 78 -11.01 -9.68 10.76
C ARG A 78 -10.16 -9.47 9.51
N GLY A 79 -10.71 -9.75 8.32
CA GLY A 79 -10.05 -9.47 7.04
C GLY A 79 -9.75 -7.98 6.86
N GLY A 80 -10.75 -7.12 7.09
CA GLY A 80 -10.58 -5.67 7.06
C GLY A 80 -9.56 -5.16 8.07
N ALA A 81 -9.60 -5.64 9.31
CA ALA A 81 -8.62 -5.29 10.34
C ALA A 81 -7.19 -5.67 9.93
N ARG A 82 -7.00 -6.83 9.28
CA ARG A 82 -5.70 -7.26 8.76
C ARG A 82 -5.20 -6.35 7.64
N ILE A 83 -6.08 -5.91 6.73
CA ILE A 83 -5.73 -4.96 5.67
C ILE A 83 -5.28 -3.61 6.27
N LEU A 84 -6.01 -3.07 7.25
CA LEU A 84 -5.62 -1.82 7.93
C LEU A 84 -4.26 -1.95 8.62
N LEU A 85 -4.03 -3.08 9.30
CA LEU A 85 -2.75 -3.37 9.94
C LEU A 85 -1.59 -3.35 8.93
N ILE A 86 -1.75 -3.98 7.76
CA ILE A 86 -0.71 -3.95 6.72
C ILE A 86 -0.49 -2.52 6.20
N GLY A 87 -1.56 -1.76 5.97
CA GLY A 87 -1.46 -0.35 5.59
C GLY A 87 -0.61 0.47 6.57
N GLU A 88 -0.86 0.35 7.88
CA GLU A 88 -0.09 1.05 8.91
C GLU A 88 1.38 0.58 8.99
N ILE A 89 1.63 -0.73 8.90
CA ILE A 89 3.00 -1.27 8.90
C ILE A 89 3.80 -0.68 7.74
N PHE A 90 3.23 -0.64 6.55
CA PHE A 90 3.92 -0.14 5.36
C PHE A 90 4.01 1.39 5.32
N ARG A 91 3.06 2.12 5.94
CA ARG A 91 3.22 3.56 6.18
C ARG A 91 4.39 3.83 7.12
N ALA A 92 4.47 3.14 8.24
CA ALA A 92 5.56 3.30 9.21
C ALA A 92 6.92 2.93 8.60
N ARG A 93 6.98 1.81 7.86
CA ARG A 93 8.19 1.40 7.12
C ARG A 93 8.62 2.45 6.11
N GLY A 94 7.69 2.94 5.29
CA GLY A 94 8.00 3.95 4.28
C GLY A 94 8.49 5.25 4.89
N ALA A 95 7.90 5.70 5.99
CA ALA A 95 8.35 6.91 6.71
C ALA A 95 9.77 6.77 7.28
N GLY A 96 10.12 5.57 7.77
CA GLY A 96 11.48 5.27 8.23
C GLY A 96 12.50 5.30 7.08
N LEU A 97 12.15 4.75 5.92
CA LEU A 97 13.00 4.76 4.73
C LEU A 97 13.17 6.16 4.15
N GLU A 98 12.10 6.95 4.06
CA GLU A 98 12.13 8.35 3.61
C GLU A 98 13.04 9.19 4.53
N SER A 99 12.93 8.99 5.85
CA SER A 99 13.80 9.67 6.83
C SER A 99 15.27 9.25 6.71
N ALA A 100 15.55 8.03 6.24
CA ALA A 100 16.90 7.53 5.98
C ALA A 100 17.45 7.94 4.59
N GLY A 101 16.66 8.65 3.78
CA GLY A 101 17.04 9.05 2.42
C GLY A 101 16.87 7.96 1.35
N ASP A 102 16.21 6.85 1.68
CA ASP A 102 15.84 5.80 0.73
C ASP A 102 14.45 6.08 0.14
N ASP A 103 14.38 7.07 -0.75
CA ASP A 103 13.12 7.49 -1.38
C ASP A 103 12.49 6.40 -2.26
N GLU A 104 13.28 5.50 -2.84
CA GLU A 104 12.76 4.38 -3.64
C GLU A 104 12.11 3.32 -2.76
N GLY A 105 12.80 2.88 -1.70
CA GLY A 105 12.26 1.93 -0.73
C GLY A 105 11.01 2.48 -0.04
N ALA A 106 11.00 3.79 0.25
CA ALA A 106 9.84 4.49 0.78
C ALA A 106 8.67 4.46 -0.22
N LEU A 107 8.90 4.83 -1.48
CA LEU A 107 7.86 4.81 -2.52
C LEU A 107 7.26 3.41 -2.73
N VAL A 108 8.11 2.38 -2.73
CA VAL A 108 7.67 0.97 -2.79
C VAL A 108 6.75 0.65 -1.62
N SER A 109 7.17 1.02 -0.41
CA SER A 109 6.42 0.74 0.81
C SER A 109 5.04 1.42 0.81
N PHE A 110 5.00 2.71 0.48
CA PHE A 110 3.74 3.46 0.43
C PHE A 110 2.80 2.95 -0.67
N SER A 111 3.34 2.66 -1.86
CA SER A 111 2.54 2.14 -2.99
C SER A 111 1.94 0.77 -2.69
N TYR A 112 2.74 -0.13 -2.07
CA TYR A 112 2.29 -1.45 -1.66
C TYR A 112 1.20 -1.37 -0.59
N GLY A 113 1.43 -0.59 0.47
CA GLY A 113 0.43 -0.38 1.53
C GLY A 113 -0.88 0.20 0.99
N PHE A 114 -0.80 1.13 0.03
CA PHE A 114 -1.99 1.68 -0.61
C PHE A 114 -2.74 0.65 -1.46
N GLY A 115 -2.03 -0.25 -2.16
CA GLY A 115 -2.64 -1.36 -2.90
C GLY A 115 -3.49 -2.26 -2.02
N TRP A 116 -3.06 -2.52 -0.79
CA TRP A 116 -3.86 -3.28 0.20
C TRP A 116 -5.15 -2.55 0.58
N LEU A 117 -5.08 -1.24 0.86
CA LEU A 117 -6.25 -0.47 1.27
C LEU A 117 -7.29 -0.34 0.15
N ASP A 118 -6.83 -0.02 -1.07
CA ASP A 118 -7.69 0.06 -2.24
C ASP A 118 -8.35 -1.30 -2.54
N ALA A 119 -7.62 -2.41 -2.40
CA ALA A 119 -8.20 -3.75 -2.48
C ALA A 119 -9.30 -3.97 -1.45
N GLY A 120 -9.09 -3.58 -0.19
CA GLY A 120 -10.12 -3.69 0.84
C GLY A 120 -11.38 -2.87 0.52
N VAL A 121 -11.22 -1.66 -0.02
CA VAL A 121 -12.36 -0.82 -0.46
C VAL A 121 -13.13 -1.50 -1.59
N ARG A 122 -12.44 -1.95 -2.65
CA ARG A 122 -13.10 -2.60 -3.79
C ARG A 122 -13.80 -3.91 -3.42
N ASN A 123 -13.31 -4.61 -2.41
CA ASN A 123 -13.94 -5.83 -1.91
C ASN A 123 -15.04 -5.55 -0.84
N GLY A 124 -15.41 -4.29 -0.63
CA GLY A 124 -16.51 -3.92 0.27
C GLY A 124 -16.20 -4.06 1.75
N LEU A 125 -14.92 -4.17 2.14
CA LEU A 125 -14.51 -4.30 3.54
C LEU A 125 -14.49 -2.95 4.27
N PHE A 126 -14.48 -1.85 3.52
CA PHE A 126 -14.47 -0.51 4.09
C PHE A 126 -15.50 0.40 3.45
N ARG A 127 -16.02 1.31 4.28
CA ARG A 127 -16.70 2.51 3.82
C ARG A 127 -15.68 3.64 3.75
N VAL A 128 -15.70 4.38 2.66
CA VAL A 128 -14.86 5.56 2.51
C VAL A 128 -15.62 6.77 3.07
N ALA A 129 -15.26 7.17 4.30
CA ALA A 129 -15.91 8.25 5.04
C ALA A 129 -15.46 9.64 4.54
N LEU A 130 -14.21 9.75 4.07
CA LEU A 130 -13.59 10.98 3.57
C LEU A 130 -12.78 10.69 2.29
N ASN A 131 -12.45 11.70 1.49
CA ASN A 131 -11.52 11.59 0.35
C ASN A 131 -11.82 10.44 -0.64
N ARG A 132 -13.07 10.32 -1.11
CA ARG A 132 -13.52 9.26 -2.03
C ARG A 132 -12.72 9.18 -3.32
N GLU A 133 -12.22 10.32 -3.79
CA GLU A 133 -11.40 10.46 -5.01
C GLU A 133 -10.06 9.74 -4.94
N LEU A 134 -9.60 9.33 -3.76
CA LEU A 134 -8.33 8.62 -3.60
C LEU A 134 -8.44 7.17 -4.05
N PHE A 135 -9.64 6.58 -4.01
CA PHE A 135 -9.84 5.18 -4.33
C PHE A 135 -10.35 5.01 -5.75
N THR A 136 -10.00 3.89 -6.34
CA THR A 136 -10.40 3.58 -7.72
C THR A 136 -11.73 2.82 -7.73
N ILE A 137 -12.82 3.55 -7.47
CA ILE A 137 -14.20 3.03 -7.32
C ILE A 137 -14.94 3.03 -8.67
#